data_AF-A0A8X6TUT5-F1
#
_entry.id   AF-A0A8X6TUT5-F1
#
_cell.length_a   1.000
_cell.length_b   1.000
_cell.length_c   1.000
_cell.angle_alpha   90.00
_cell.angle_beta   90.00
_cell.angle_gamma   90.00
#
_symmetry.space_group_name_H-M   'P 1'
#
loop_
_entity.id
_entity.type
_entity.pdbx_description
1 polymer ?
#
loop_
_entity_poly.entity_id
_entity_poly.type
_entity_poly.pdbx_seq_one_letter_code
_entity_poly.pdbx_strand_id
1 'polypeptide(L)'
;MRKALLIADGRPNKDPNELDVYATQRLLEMYPVVVSKRFMIRVNALVTFMLNNDEVFGGQAEDYWWRIEFQNRGSPHLHMVVWIKDHTLLDTPERLQRIDHVCSCELTVQDAELHDLVRKVQIHSHSHTCGKKGPNSRCRFGYPRNPCALAHMIDLDSRDFIANGRRVCNLKRTSEERYVNNYSPILLKLSQVNMDVQQ
;
A
#
# COMPACT_ATOMS: atom_id res chain seq x y z
N MET A 1 -8.48 -8.47 -12.13
CA MET A 1 -9.19 -7.41 -12.88
C MET A 1 -9.24 -7.73 -14.37
N ARG A 2 -8.08 -7.84 -15.05
CA ARG A 2 -7.97 -8.12 -16.49
C ARG A 2 -8.83 -9.26 -17.04
N LYS A 3 -8.85 -10.43 -16.40
CA LYS A 3 -9.72 -11.56 -16.82
C LYS A 3 -11.21 -11.19 -16.86
N ALA A 4 -11.70 -10.46 -15.86
CA ALA A 4 -13.10 -10.02 -15.82
C ALA A 4 -13.42 -9.03 -16.96
N LEU A 5 -12.46 -8.16 -17.30
CA LEU A 5 -12.58 -7.25 -18.44
C LEU A 5 -12.61 -8.00 -19.77
N LEU A 6 -11.74 -9.00 -19.95
CA LEU A 6 -11.72 -9.83 -21.16
C LEU A 6 -13.03 -10.61 -21.35
N ILE A 7 -13.62 -11.12 -20.26
CA ILE A 7 -14.94 -11.77 -20.31
C ILE A 7 -16.03 -10.77 -20.74
N ALA A 8 -16.03 -9.56 -20.15
CA ALA A 8 -16.99 -8.52 -20.51
C ALA A 8 -16.85 -8.04 -21.96
N ASP A 9 -15.64 -8.11 -22.48
CA ASP A 9 -15.26 -7.76 -23.86
C ASP A 9 -15.44 -8.91 -24.86
N GLY A 10 -16.07 -10.02 -24.46
CA GLY A 10 -16.34 -11.16 -25.34
C GLY A 10 -15.11 -12.00 -25.72
N ARG A 11 -13.99 -11.85 -24.99
CA ARG A 11 -12.73 -12.57 -25.20
C ARG A 11 -12.33 -13.45 -24.00
N PRO A 12 -13.18 -14.38 -23.53
CA PRO A 12 -12.96 -15.11 -22.27
C PRO A 12 -11.72 -16.00 -22.26
N ASN A 13 -11.26 -16.45 -23.43
CA ASN A 13 -10.13 -17.39 -23.59
C ASN A 13 -8.78 -16.69 -23.79
N LYS A 14 -8.76 -15.36 -23.93
CA LYS A 14 -7.50 -14.62 -24.11
C LYS A 14 -6.72 -14.57 -22.80
N ASP A 15 -5.40 -14.75 -22.85
CA ASP A 15 -4.56 -14.65 -21.66
C ASP A 15 -4.52 -13.20 -21.14
N PRO A 16 -4.93 -12.93 -19.89
CA PRO A 16 -4.83 -11.61 -19.28
C PRO A 16 -3.41 -11.02 -19.22
N ASN A 17 -2.37 -11.85 -19.29
CA ASN A 17 -0.97 -11.43 -19.22
C ASN A 17 -0.46 -10.85 -20.54
N GLU A 18 -1.08 -11.21 -21.67
CA GLU A 18 -0.78 -10.66 -23.00
C GLU A 18 -1.29 -9.22 -23.20
N LEU A 19 -2.12 -8.72 -22.27
CA LEU A 19 -2.60 -7.36 -22.34
C LEU A 19 -1.49 -6.38 -21.96
N ASP A 20 -1.12 -5.54 -22.91
CA ASP A 20 -0.31 -4.36 -22.64
C ASP A 20 -1.07 -3.33 -21.77
N VAL A 21 -0.35 -2.31 -21.32
CA VAL A 21 -0.87 -1.28 -20.41
C VAL A 21 -1.98 -0.46 -21.07
N TYR A 22 -1.87 -0.14 -22.36
CA TYR A 22 -2.86 0.67 -23.08
C TYR A 22 -4.14 -0.11 -23.38
N ALA A 23 -4.03 -1.37 -23.76
CA ALA A 23 -5.16 -2.28 -23.93
C ALA A 23 -5.89 -2.50 -22.61
N THR A 24 -5.14 -2.66 -21.50
CA THR A 24 -5.71 -2.73 -20.16
C THR A 24 -6.46 -1.44 -19.83
N GLN A 25 -5.87 -0.27 -20.08
CA GLN A 25 -6.48 1.02 -19.81
C GLN A 25 -7.79 1.21 -20.60
N ARG A 26 -7.79 0.94 -21.92
CA ARG A 26 -9.02 1.02 -22.73
C ARG A 26 -10.13 0.14 -22.18
N LEU A 27 -9.82 -1.09 -21.76
CA LEU A 27 -10.81 -1.99 -21.16
C LEU A 27 -11.35 -1.46 -19.83
N LEU A 28 -10.51 -0.84 -18.99
CA LEU A 28 -10.97 -0.22 -17.74
C LEU A 28 -11.98 0.92 -18.03
N GLU A 29 -11.71 1.73 -19.04
CA GLU A 29 -12.55 2.85 -19.47
C GLU A 29 -13.86 2.39 -20.11
N MET A 30 -13.85 1.31 -20.91
CA MET A 30 -15.05 0.77 -21.56
C MET A 30 -15.98 0.01 -20.61
N TYR A 31 -15.44 -0.62 -19.56
CA TYR A 31 -16.22 -1.48 -18.65
C TYR A 31 -16.22 -0.99 -17.19
N PRO A 32 -16.59 0.27 -16.90
CA PRO A 32 -16.47 0.87 -15.56
C PRO A 32 -17.32 0.15 -14.50
N VAL A 33 -18.48 -0.39 -14.90
CA VAL A 33 -19.35 -1.18 -14.00
C VAL A 33 -18.67 -2.48 -13.57
N VAL A 34 -18.00 -3.17 -14.51
CA VAL A 34 -17.27 -4.41 -14.22
C VAL A 34 -16.08 -4.14 -13.31
N VAL A 35 -15.34 -3.06 -13.58
CA VAL A 35 -14.24 -2.60 -12.73
C VAL A 35 -14.72 -2.35 -11.31
N SER A 36 -15.75 -1.51 -11.17
CA SER A 36 -16.30 -1.12 -9.87
C SER A 36 -16.81 -2.33 -9.09
N LYS A 37 -17.61 -3.20 -9.73
CA LYS A 37 -18.12 -4.42 -9.10
C LYS A 37 -17.00 -5.35 -8.65
N ARG A 38 -16.01 -5.60 -9.51
CA ARG A 38 -14.88 -6.48 -9.16
C ARG A 38 -14.00 -5.87 -8.08
N PHE A 39 -13.81 -4.56 -8.08
CA PHE A 39 -13.09 -3.86 -7.04
C PHE A 39 -13.81 -3.97 -5.69
N MET A 40 -15.11 -3.67 -5.65
CA MET A 40 -15.92 -3.77 -4.43
C MET A 40 -15.96 -5.18 -3.84
N ILE A 41 -16.00 -6.23 -4.67
CA ILE A 41 -15.88 -7.61 -4.18
C ILE A 41 -14.58 -7.81 -3.40
N ARG A 42 -13.46 -7.28 -3.90
CA ARG A 42 -12.16 -7.37 -3.22
C ARG A 42 -12.10 -6.49 -1.98
N VAL A 43 -12.67 -5.29 -2.02
CA VAL A 43 -12.75 -4.39 -0.85
C VAL A 43 -13.57 -5.03 0.26
N ASN A 44 -14.74 -5.59 -0.05
CA ASN A 44 -15.59 -6.25 0.95
C ASN A 44 -14.91 -7.47 1.54
N ALA A 45 -14.22 -8.28 0.73
CA ALA A 45 -13.43 -9.41 1.23
C ALA A 45 -12.28 -8.95 2.13
N LEU A 46 -11.58 -7.88 1.76
CA LEU A 46 -10.51 -7.27 2.55
C LEU A 46 -11.06 -6.76 3.90
N VAL A 47 -12.14 -5.96 3.89
CA VAL A 47 -12.80 -5.45 5.11
C VAL A 47 -13.24 -6.61 6.00
N THR A 48 -13.91 -7.61 5.44
CA THR A 48 -14.35 -8.79 6.20
C THR A 48 -13.17 -9.51 6.82
N PHE A 49 -12.08 -9.71 6.08
CA PHE A 49 -10.89 -10.37 6.61
C PHE A 49 -10.26 -9.57 7.76
N MET A 50 -10.15 -8.25 7.61
CA MET A 50 -9.56 -7.36 8.63
C MET A 50 -10.38 -7.31 9.92
N LEU A 51 -11.72 -7.28 9.81
CA LEU A 51 -12.60 -7.23 10.98
C LEU A 51 -12.68 -8.54 11.76
N ASN A 52 -12.25 -9.65 11.16
CA ASN A 52 -12.29 -10.98 11.78
C ASN A 52 -10.89 -11.52 12.09
N ASN A 53 -9.84 -10.69 12.00
CA ASN A 53 -8.47 -11.12 12.21
C ASN A 53 -7.64 -10.03 12.91
N ASP A 54 -7.46 -10.22 14.22
CA ASP A 54 -6.72 -9.29 15.08
C ASP A 54 -5.21 -9.26 14.76
N GLU A 55 -4.66 -10.29 14.10
CA GLU A 55 -3.23 -10.33 13.75
C GLU A 55 -2.86 -9.30 12.67
N VAL A 56 -3.83 -8.92 11.82
CA VAL A 56 -3.60 -8.02 10.68
C VAL A 56 -3.01 -6.69 11.11
N PHE A 57 -3.54 -6.14 12.19
CA PHE A 57 -3.13 -4.87 12.78
C PHE A 57 -2.58 -5.03 14.19
N GLY A 58 -2.30 -6.28 14.60
CA GLY A 58 -1.75 -6.61 15.91
C GLY A 58 -2.74 -6.37 17.07
N GLY A 59 -4.02 -6.14 16.79
CA GLY A 59 -5.07 -5.95 17.77
C GLY A 59 -6.45 -5.90 17.11
N GLN A 60 -7.50 -5.92 17.94
CA GLN A 60 -8.88 -5.89 17.46
C GLN A 60 -9.21 -4.55 16.80
N ALA A 61 -9.79 -4.59 15.59
CA ALA A 61 -10.36 -3.40 14.97
C ALA A 61 -11.62 -2.96 15.73
N GLU A 62 -11.59 -1.75 16.30
CA GLU A 62 -12.73 -1.15 17.02
C GLU A 62 -13.66 -0.42 16.06
N ASP A 63 -13.11 0.29 15.09
CA ASP A 63 -13.85 1.02 14.07
C ASP A 63 -13.02 1.12 12.78
N TYR A 64 -13.66 1.50 11.68
CA TYR A 64 -13.00 1.71 10.40
C TYR A 64 -13.79 2.68 9.51
N TRP A 65 -13.05 3.43 8.70
CA TRP A 65 -13.63 4.31 7.69
C TRP A 65 -12.89 4.14 6.38
N TRP A 66 -13.60 4.20 5.26
CA TRP A 66 -12.98 4.14 3.95
C TRP A 66 -13.71 4.98 2.92
N ARG A 67 -12.96 5.37 1.88
CA ARG A 67 -13.49 5.96 0.65
C ARG A 67 -12.82 5.35 -0.57
N ILE A 68 -13.49 5.46 -1.70
CA ILE A 68 -12.93 5.10 -3.01
C ILE A 68 -12.71 6.35 -3.81
N GLU A 69 -11.50 6.51 -4.33
CA GLU A 69 -11.12 7.57 -5.24
C GLU A 69 -10.84 6.98 -6.63
N PHE A 70 -11.54 7.47 -7.64
CA PHE A 70 -11.24 7.12 -9.03
C PHE A 70 -10.16 8.06 -9.54
N GLN A 71 -8.96 7.51 -9.77
CA GLN A 71 -7.90 8.29 -10.38
C GLN A 71 -8.22 8.57 -11.85
N ASN A 72 -7.59 9.60 -12.44
CA ASN A 72 -7.82 10.09 -13.81
C ASN A 72 -7.57 9.05 -14.95
N ARG A 73 -7.30 7.78 -14.60
CA ARG A 73 -7.05 6.64 -15.49
C ARG A 73 -8.04 5.49 -15.25
N GLY A 74 -9.15 5.75 -14.54
CA GLY A 74 -10.23 4.79 -14.28
C GLY A 74 -9.93 3.71 -13.24
N SER A 75 -8.71 3.64 -12.70
CA SER A 75 -8.39 2.69 -11.62
C SER A 75 -8.90 3.21 -10.28
N PRO A 76 -9.77 2.45 -9.58
CA PRO A 76 -10.19 2.79 -8.23
C PRO A 76 -9.04 2.62 -7.22
N HIS A 77 -8.98 3.54 -6.26
CA HIS A 77 -8.04 3.55 -5.14
C HIS A 77 -8.83 3.52 -3.83
N LEU A 78 -8.48 2.60 -2.93
CA LEU A 78 -9.08 2.51 -1.60
C LEU A 78 -8.24 3.33 -0.61
N HIS A 79 -8.84 4.34 0.01
CA HIS A 79 -8.28 4.98 1.19
C HIS A 79 -9.04 4.48 2.40
N MET A 80 -8.32 4.03 3.43
CA MET A 80 -8.92 3.44 4.62
C MET A 80 -8.17 3.87 5.88
N VAL A 81 -8.94 4.06 6.95
CA VAL A 81 -8.48 4.26 8.33
C VAL A 81 -9.10 3.13 9.15
N VAL A 82 -8.30 2.51 10.01
CA VAL A 82 -8.76 1.48 10.95
C VAL A 82 -8.29 1.88 12.35
N TRP A 83 -9.21 1.92 13.30
CA TRP A 83 -8.92 2.18 14.70
C TRP A 83 -8.77 0.86 15.43
N ILE A 84 -7.64 0.68 16.12
CA ILE A 84 -7.33 -0.53 16.86
C ILE A 84 -7.61 -0.29 18.33
N LYS A 85 -8.38 -1.20 18.93
CA LYS A 85 -8.78 -1.14 20.34
C LYS A 85 -7.55 -1.14 21.25
N ASP A 86 -7.60 -0.33 22.31
CA ASP A 86 -6.55 -0.22 23.33
C ASP A 86 -5.16 0.10 22.74
N HIS A 87 -5.10 0.79 21.59
CA HIS A 87 -3.83 1.20 21.01
C HIS A 87 -3.23 2.36 21.80
N THR A 88 -2.14 2.09 22.54
CA THR A 88 -1.41 3.11 23.30
C THR A 88 -0.60 4.02 22.38
N LEU A 89 -0.63 5.33 22.65
CA LEU A 89 0.21 6.34 21.98
C LEU A 89 1.63 6.46 22.58
N LEU A 90 1.90 5.76 23.68
CA LEU A 90 3.21 5.80 24.35
C LEU A 90 4.25 5.00 23.57
N ASP A 91 5.46 5.55 23.45
CA ASP A 91 6.62 4.88 22.85
C ASP A 91 7.21 3.84 23.80
N THR A 92 6.51 2.72 23.94
CA THR A 92 7.02 1.55 24.64
C THR A 92 7.68 0.57 23.67
N PRO A 93 8.67 -0.22 24.10
CA PRO A 93 9.27 -1.27 23.27
C PRO A 93 8.25 -2.24 22.68
N GLU A 94 7.19 -2.56 23.43
CA GLU A 94 6.10 -3.44 23.00
C GLU A 94 5.32 -2.83 21.82
N ARG A 95 5.13 -1.51 21.83
CA ARG A 95 4.50 -0.79 20.72
C ARG A 95 5.37 -0.88 19.46
N LEU A 96 6.66 -0.62 19.55
CA LEU A 96 7.57 -0.70 18.40
C LEU A 96 7.60 -2.12 17.80
N GLN A 97 7.60 -3.15 18.64
CA GLN A 97 7.48 -4.54 18.17
C GLN A 97 6.16 -4.81 17.44
N ARG A 98 5.05 -4.28 17.95
CA ARG A 98 3.75 -4.38 17.28
C ARG A 98 3.75 -3.63 15.94
N ILE A 99 4.35 -2.43 15.88
CA ILE A 99 4.52 -1.66 14.63
C ILE A 99 5.30 -2.47 13.60
N ASP A 100 6.44 -3.04 13.99
CA ASP A 100 7.32 -3.83 13.11
C ASP A 100 6.62 -5.11 12.62
N HIS A 101 5.73 -5.69 13.43
CA HIS A 101 4.93 -6.86 13.05
C HIS A 101 3.87 -6.52 11.99
N VAL A 102 3.19 -5.37 12.11
CA VAL A 102 2.03 -5.03 11.28
C VAL A 102 2.41 -4.29 10.00
N CYS A 103 3.54 -3.59 10.02
CA CYS A 103 3.99 -2.75 8.92
C CYS A 103 5.51 -2.88 8.73
N SER A 104 5.90 -3.22 7.51
CA SER A 104 7.29 -3.41 7.13
C SER A 104 7.62 -2.60 5.87
N CYS A 105 8.90 -2.36 5.65
CA CYS A 105 9.44 -2.00 4.34
C CYS A 105 10.62 -2.91 3.95
N GLU A 106 10.70 -4.08 4.58
CA GLU A 106 11.81 -5.02 4.42
C GLU A 106 11.74 -5.74 3.07
N LEU A 107 12.90 -5.97 2.46
CA LEU A 107 13.08 -6.94 1.39
C LEU A 107 13.46 -8.29 1.99
N THR A 108 12.49 -8.98 2.61
CA THR A 108 12.72 -10.26 3.29
C THR A 108 13.32 -11.31 2.35
N VAL A 109 14.26 -12.11 2.84
CA VAL A 109 14.82 -13.26 2.09
C VAL A 109 14.32 -14.60 2.62
N GLN A 110 13.62 -14.59 3.76
CA GLN A 110 13.12 -15.76 4.45
C GLN A 110 11.79 -16.25 3.86
N ASP A 111 11.04 -15.35 3.22
CA ASP A 111 9.75 -15.63 2.58
C ASP A 111 9.82 -15.26 1.10
N ALA A 112 10.05 -16.27 0.24
CA ALA A 112 10.20 -16.08 -1.19
C ALA A 112 8.94 -15.50 -1.87
N GLU A 113 7.75 -15.90 -1.39
CA GLU A 113 6.49 -15.38 -1.92
C GLU A 113 6.36 -13.88 -1.60
N LEU A 114 6.58 -13.51 -0.34
CA LEU A 114 6.50 -12.12 0.08
C LEU A 114 7.58 -11.27 -0.61
N HIS A 115 8.81 -11.78 -0.72
CA HIS A 115 9.90 -11.13 -1.43
C HIS A 115 9.51 -10.78 -2.87
N ASP A 116 8.95 -11.74 -3.61
CA ASP A 116 8.52 -11.54 -4.99
C ASP A 116 7.37 -10.54 -5.09
N LEU A 117 6.42 -10.57 -4.15
CA LEU A 117 5.35 -9.58 -4.08
C LEU A 117 5.89 -8.17 -3.81
N VAL A 118 6.79 -8.00 -2.84
CA VAL A 118 7.40 -6.70 -2.51
C VAL A 118 8.12 -6.15 -3.74
N ARG A 119 8.95 -6.97 -4.40
CA ARG A 119 9.65 -6.55 -5.62
C ARG A 119 8.70 -6.19 -6.77
N LYS A 120 7.59 -6.91 -6.89
CA LYS A 120 6.63 -6.72 -7.97
C LYS A 120 5.75 -5.49 -7.80
N VAL A 121 5.27 -5.21 -6.58
CA VAL A 121 4.23 -4.19 -6.36
C VAL A 121 4.55 -3.13 -5.29
N GLN A 122 5.63 -3.26 -4.52
CA GLN A 122 5.98 -2.29 -3.47
C GLN A 122 7.22 -1.44 -3.74
N ILE A 123 7.91 -1.64 -4.85
CA ILE A 123 9.05 -0.78 -5.23
C ILE A 123 8.54 0.48 -5.92
N HIS A 124 8.84 1.63 -5.33
CA HIS A 124 8.63 2.94 -5.94
C HIS A 124 9.52 3.10 -7.18
N SER A 125 8.90 3.41 -8.31
CA SER A 125 9.59 3.85 -9.52
C SER A 125 9.21 5.28 -9.84
N HIS A 126 10.20 6.10 -10.17
CA HIS A 126 9.97 7.50 -10.50
C HIS A 126 9.13 7.62 -11.78
N SER A 127 8.12 8.47 -11.71
CA SER A 127 7.23 8.82 -12.81
C SER A 127 7.12 10.33 -12.96
N HIS A 128 6.45 10.80 -14.01
CA HIS A 128 6.18 12.23 -14.23
C HIS A 128 5.44 12.90 -13.05
N THR A 129 4.74 12.15 -12.19
CA THR A 129 4.06 12.69 -11.00
C THR A 129 4.97 12.80 -9.78
N CYS A 130 6.20 12.28 -9.85
CA CYS A 130 7.17 12.34 -8.75
C CYS A 130 7.87 13.70 -8.67
N GLY A 131 7.97 14.45 -9.76
CA GLY A 131 8.57 15.78 -9.75
C GLY A 131 7.65 16.81 -9.10
N LYS A 132 8.18 17.59 -8.14
CA LYS A 132 7.66 18.96 -7.87
C LYS A 132 8.33 19.90 -8.88
N LYS A 133 7.63 20.91 -9.42
CA LYS A 133 8.27 21.90 -10.31
C LYS A 133 9.44 22.59 -9.58
N GLY A 134 10.67 22.54 -10.11
CA GLY A 134 11.83 23.29 -9.62
C GLY A 134 13.20 22.62 -9.86
N PRO A 135 14.31 23.39 -9.83
CA PRO A 135 15.65 22.94 -10.24
C PRO A 135 16.33 21.92 -9.29
N ASN A 136 15.82 21.72 -8.07
CA ASN A 136 16.32 20.75 -7.07
C ASN A 136 15.22 19.79 -6.61
N SER A 137 14.33 19.36 -7.53
CA SER A 137 13.11 18.65 -7.12
C SER A 137 13.41 17.25 -6.57
N ARG A 138 13.38 17.11 -5.24
CA ARG A 138 13.24 15.81 -4.57
C ARG A 138 11.91 15.18 -4.96
N CYS A 139 11.86 13.84 -4.96
CA CYS A 139 10.62 13.11 -5.20
C CYS A 139 9.52 13.62 -4.26
N ARG A 140 8.33 13.94 -4.81
CA ARG A 140 7.16 14.40 -4.07
C ARG A 140 6.80 13.48 -2.90
N PHE A 141 7.08 12.19 -3.05
CA PHE A 141 6.77 11.14 -2.08
C PHE A 141 7.93 10.85 -1.11
N GLY A 142 9.03 11.62 -1.17
CA GLY A 142 10.16 11.49 -0.24
C GLY A 142 11.16 10.38 -0.57
N TYR A 143 11.18 9.89 -1.81
CA TYR A 143 12.16 8.89 -2.27
C TYR A 143 13.47 9.53 -2.79
N PRO A 144 14.64 8.87 -2.61
CA PRO A 144 14.84 7.69 -1.75
C PRO A 144 14.65 8.05 -0.27
N ARG A 145 14.05 7.13 0.50
CA ARG A 145 13.94 7.29 1.95
C ARG A 145 15.29 7.04 2.62
N ASN A 146 15.55 7.71 3.74
CA ASN A 146 16.80 7.50 4.48
C ASN A 146 16.80 6.13 5.19
N PRO A 147 17.95 5.44 5.24
CA PRO A 147 18.13 4.28 6.11
C PRO A 147 17.87 4.64 7.57
N CYS A 148 17.35 3.67 8.32
CA CYS A 148 17.05 3.81 9.73
C CYS A 148 17.35 2.49 10.45
N ALA A 149 18.19 2.51 11.48
CA ALA A 149 18.60 1.29 12.18
C ALA A 149 17.49 0.67 13.02
N LEU A 150 16.60 1.51 13.58
CA LEU A 150 15.52 1.12 14.48
C LEU A 150 14.28 1.96 14.20
N ALA A 151 13.11 1.31 14.24
CA ALA A 151 11.84 2.03 14.13
C ALA A 151 11.66 2.99 15.31
N HIS A 152 11.13 4.18 15.05
CA HIS A 152 10.84 5.19 16.07
C HIS A 152 9.69 6.09 15.62
N MET A 153 9.01 6.68 16.59
CA MET A 153 8.04 7.74 16.31
C MET A 153 8.73 9.07 16.07
N ILE A 154 8.12 9.85 15.21
CA ILE A 154 8.51 11.22 14.93
C ILE A 154 7.58 12.13 15.74
N ASP A 155 8.18 12.99 16.55
CA ASP A 155 7.45 14.03 17.28
C ASP A 155 6.69 14.93 16.29
N LEU A 156 5.40 15.12 16.54
CA LEU A 156 4.48 15.86 15.68
C LEU A 156 4.90 17.33 15.50
N ASP A 157 5.57 17.90 16.50
CA ASP A 157 6.04 19.29 16.48
C ASP A 157 7.45 19.44 15.87
N SER A 158 8.10 18.31 15.54
CA SER A 158 9.45 18.32 14.99
C SER A 158 9.49 18.80 13.54
N ARG A 159 10.63 19.39 13.15
CA ARG A 159 10.93 19.65 11.73
C ARG A 159 10.95 18.37 10.90
N ASP A 160 11.25 17.24 11.54
CA ASP A 160 11.30 15.92 10.91
C ASP A 160 9.91 15.42 10.53
N PHE A 161 8.86 15.75 11.29
CA PHE A 161 7.47 15.45 10.89
C PHE A 161 7.10 16.15 9.58
N ILE A 162 7.43 17.44 9.46
CA ILE A 162 7.18 18.22 8.24
C ILE A 162 8.05 17.68 7.08
N ALA A 163 9.33 17.40 7.34
CA ALA A 163 10.28 16.94 6.33
C ALA A 163 9.97 15.53 5.80
N ASN A 164 9.43 14.63 6.64
CA ASN A 164 9.04 13.26 6.27
C ASN A 164 7.63 13.18 5.66
N GLY A 165 7.04 14.32 5.28
CA GLY A 165 5.72 14.35 4.66
C GLY A 165 4.59 13.99 5.62
N ARG A 166 4.75 14.34 6.90
CA ARG A 166 3.79 14.12 8.00
C ARG A 166 3.57 12.65 8.37
N ARG A 167 4.56 11.80 8.16
CA ARG A 167 4.58 10.44 8.71
C ARG A 167 4.92 10.50 10.19
N VAL A 168 4.14 9.84 11.03
CA VAL A 168 4.37 9.82 12.49
C VAL A 168 5.28 8.68 12.92
N CYS A 169 5.52 7.69 12.06
CA CYS A 169 6.44 6.59 12.31
C CYS A 169 7.48 6.46 11.19
N ASN A 170 8.76 6.32 11.56
CA ASN A 170 9.81 5.91 10.66
C ASN A 170 10.21 4.47 10.96
N LEU A 171 10.09 3.60 9.94
CA LEU A 171 10.41 2.17 10.05
C LEU A 171 11.91 1.92 9.89
N LYS A 172 12.38 0.82 10.49
CA LYS A 172 13.70 0.26 10.20
C LYS A 172 13.85 0.01 8.71
N ARG A 173 14.96 0.49 8.13
CA ARG A 173 15.20 0.47 6.68
C ARG A 173 16.68 0.41 6.36
N THR A 174 17.08 -0.48 5.46
CA THR A 174 18.46 -0.55 4.93
C THR A 174 18.67 0.32 3.69
N SER A 175 19.90 0.35 3.16
CA SER A 175 20.25 1.06 1.92
C SER A 175 19.54 0.51 0.68
N GLU A 176 19.20 -0.77 0.69
CA GLU A 176 18.56 -1.52 -0.39
C GLU A 176 17.05 -1.26 -0.43
N GLU A 177 16.47 -0.91 0.72
CA GLU A 177 15.02 -0.75 0.93
C GLU A 177 14.54 0.69 0.78
N ARG A 178 15.44 1.61 0.37
CA ARG A 178 15.17 3.06 0.24
C ARG A 178 14.03 3.40 -0.71
N TYR A 179 13.61 2.47 -1.56
CA TYR A 179 12.52 2.61 -2.52
C TYR A 179 11.29 1.76 -2.21
N VAL A 180 11.29 1.01 -1.11
CA VAL A 180 10.18 0.14 -0.75
C VAL A 180 9.10 0.98 -0.04
N ASN A 181 7.85 0.82 -0.46
CA ASN A 181 6.70 1.38 0.25
C ASN A 181 6.51 0.66 1.59
N ASN A 182 5.82 1.32 2.52
CA ASN A 182 5.39 0.65 3.74
C ASN A 182 4.23 -0.29 3.40
N TYR A 183 4.31 -1.55 3.82
CA TYR A 183 3.30 -2.56 3.54
C TYR A 183 3.00 -3.41 4.77
N SER A 184 1.80 -3.97 4.85
CA SER A 184 1.50 -5.05 5.80
C SER A 184 1.78 -6.40 5.10
N PRO A 185 2.64 -7.27 5.65
CA PRO A 185 2.93 -8.59 5.06
C PRO A 185 1.67 -9.41 4.80
N ILE A 186 0.75 -9.44 5.77
CA ILE A 186 -0.50 -10.20 5.70
C ILE A 186 -1.40 -9.64 4.59
N LEU A 187 -1.62 -8.32 4.59
CA LEU A 187 -2.49 -7.69 3.58
C LEU A 187 -1.88 -7.74 2.18
N LEU A 188 -0.55 -7.71 2.07
CA LEU A 188 0.13 -7.80 0.78
C LEU A 188 -0.06 -9.18 0.16
N LYS A 189 0.07 -10.27 0.93
CA LYS A 189 -0.21 -11.62 0.45
C LYS A 189 -1.67 -11.79 0.04
N LEU A 190 -2.60 -11.26 0.83
CA LEU A 190 -4.04 -11.34 0.54
C LEU A 190 -4.42 -10.56 -0.72
N SER A 191 -3.93 -9.33 -0.83
CA SER A 191 -4.40 -8.37 -1.84
C SER A 191 -3.54 -8.36 -3.10
N GLN A 192 -2.25 -8.68 -3.00
CA GLN A 192 -1.27 -8.64 -4.10
C GLN A 192 -1.30 -7.34 -4.90
N VAL A 193 -1.58 -6.23 -4.22
CA VAL A 193 -1.59 -4.89 -4.81
C VAL A 193 -0.64 -3.96 -4.05
N ASN A 194 -0.24 -2.89 -4.72
CA ASN A 194 0.48 -1.80 -4.08
C ASN A 194 -0.32 -1.24 -2.89
N MET A 195 0.37 -0.88 -1.81
CA MET A 195 -0.21 -0.20 -0.65
C MET A 195 0.84 0.72 -0.03
N ASP A 196 0.40 1.73 0.72
CA ASP A 196 1.26 2.56 1.56
C ASP A 196 0.63 2.63 2.95
N VAL A 197 1.00 1.67 3.79
CA VAL A 197 0.50 1.57 5.16
C VAL A 197 1.18 2.64 6.02
N GLN A 198 0.37 3.39 6.75
CA GLN A 198 0.81 4.42 7.67
C GLN A 198 0.12 4.18 9.00
N GLN A 199 0.89 4.30 10.08
CA GLN A 199 0.47 4.26 11.48
C GLN A 199 0.74 5.64 12.06
#